data_AF-A0A956J072-F1
#
_entry.id   AF-A0A956J072-F1
#
_cell.length_a   1.000
_cell.length_b   1.000
_cell.length_c   1.000
_cell.angle_alpha   90.00
_cell.angle_beta   90.00
_cell.angle_gamma   90.00
#
_symmetry.space_group_name_H-M   'P 1'
#
loop_
_entity.id
_entity.type
_entity.pdbx_description
1 polymer ?
#
loop_
_entity_poly.entity_id
_entity_poly.type
_entity_poly.pdbx_seq_one_letter_code
_entity_poly.pdbx_strand_id
1 'polypeptide(L)'
;MTQSRLLRRPSLNPMTSKHSIWVWGLGALGFSLSLIVGCDDKPTEPAPEAKPSATASAAASGASAKVGINGNAEHGKALMKEFECNRCHDGTGQEPMALEKHCIHCHQDIVSGKFNAPATSLAKWKPNVEHYLDAPSFEGSAKRYRAEWLVSFLSEPHDLRPGLVQSMPRLKLEKQQVADIAAYLTHGAKNESGKDPL
;
A
#
# COMPACT_ATOMS: atom_id res chain seq x y z
N MET A 1 -49.08 -2.78 -37.46
CA MET A 1 -47.92 -2.70 -38.37
C MET A 1 -46.70 -3.14 -37.60
N THR A 2 -46.22 -4.33 -37.94
CA THR A 2 -45.27 -5.16 -37.20
C THR A 2 -43.88 -4.96 -37.80
N GLN A 3 -42.87 -4.64 -36.99
CA GLN A 3 -41.46 -4.71 -37.43
C GLN A 3 -40.64 -5.41 -36.35
N SER A 4 -40.52 -6.72 -36.51
CA SER A 4 -39.59 -7.59 -35.78
C SER A 4 -38.16 -7.19 -36.12
N ARG A 5 -37.40 -6.72 -35.12
CA ARG A 5 -35.97 -6.44 -35.28
C ARG A 5 -35.20 -7.73 -34.99
N LEU A 6 -34.71 -8.35 -36.06
CA LEU A 6 -33.92 -9.57 -36.08
C LEU A 6 -32.65 -9.45 -35.20
N LEU A 7 -32.50 -10.40 -34.28
CA LEU A 7 -31.32 -10.60 -33.45
C LEU A 7 -30.17 -11.12 -34.32
N ARG A 8 -29.09 -10.34 -34.43
CA ARG A 8 -27.86 -10.73 -35.12
C ARG A 8 -26.98 -11.52 -34.14
N ARG A 9 -26.80 -12.82 -34.39
CA ARG A 9 -25.89 -13.68 -33.61
C ARG A 9 -24.42 -13.35 -33.95
N PRO A 10 -23.51 -13.28 -32.96
CA PRO A 10 -22.07 -13.15 -33.22
C PRO A 10 -21.47 -14.48 -33.70
N SER A 11 -20.55 -14.37 -34.66
CA SER A 11 -19.74 -15.46 -35.22
C SER A 11 -18.60 -15.82 -34.27
N LEU A 12 -18.53 -17.09 -33.86
CA LEU A 12 -17.40 -17.64 -33.10
C LEU A 12 -16.31 -18.09 -34.09
N ASN A 13 -15.15 -17.43 -34.06
CA ASN A 13 -13.95 -17.92 -34.72
C ASN A 13 -13.21 -18.90 -33.79
N PRO A 14 -12.78 -20.09 -34.25
CA PRO A 14 -11.95 -20.99 -33.46
C PRO A 14 -10.49 -20.49 -33.37
N MET A 15 -9.98 -20.35 -32.15
CA MET A 15 -8.56 -20.15 -31.86
C MET A 15 -7.78 -21.45 -32.13
N THR A 16 -6.87 -21.43 -33.10
CA THR A 16 -5.87 -22.50 -33.26
C THR A 16 -4.67 -22.21 -32.35
N SER A 17 -4.59 -22.89 -31.21
CA SER A 17 -3.41 -22.92 -30.33
C SER A 17 -2.35 -23.85 -30.92
N LYS A 18 -1.20 -23.31 -31.34
CA LYS A 18 -0.02 -24.12 -31.68
C LYS A 18 0.90 -24.14 -30.46
N HIS A 19 0.89 -25.24 -29.72
CA HIS A 19 1.89 -25.54 -28.70
C HIS A 19 3.22 -25.91 -29.38
N SER A 20 4.26 -25.11 -29.15
CA SER A 20 5.63 -25.47 -29.51
C SER A 20 6.36 -25.86 -28.23
N ILE A 21 6.59 -27.17 -28.10
CA ILE A 21 7.32 -27.81 -27.00
C ILE A 21 8.80 -27.76 -27.40
N TRP A 22 9.64 -27.11 -26.60
CA TRP A 22 11.09 -27.18 -26.77
C TRP A 22 11.70 -27.84 -25.53
N VAL A 23 12.15 -29.08 -25.71
CA VAL A 23 12.86 -29.90 -24.74
C VAL A 23 14.27 -30.10 -25.25
N TRP A 24 15.27 -29.45 -24.65
CA TRP A 24 16.71 -29.76 -24.70
C TRP A 24 17.33 -29.05 -23.50
N GLY A 25 18.13 -29.62 -22.60
CA GLY A 25 18.67 -30.97 -22.46
C GLY A 25 19.38 -31.03 -21.10
N LEU A 26 19.48 -32.24 -20.55
CA LEU A 26 20.29 -32.53 -19.37
C LEU A 26 21.78 -32.28 -19.69
N GLY A 27 22.43 -31.44 -18.89
CA GLY A 27 23.88 -31.35 -18.80
C GLY A 27 24.32 -31.78 -17.40
N ALA A 28 24.71 -33.05 -17.26
CA ALA A 28 25.40 -33.59 -16.09
C ALA A 28 26.90 -33.62 -16.36
N LEU A 29 27.69 -33.02 -15.48
CA LEU A 29 29.15 -33.17 -15.25
C LEU A 29 29.43 -32.23 -14.06
N GLY A 30 29.97 -32.61 -12.92
CA GLY A 30 30.90 -33.68 -12.60
C GLY A 30 31.99 -33.07 -11.72
N PHE A 31 32.08 -33.53 -10.47
CA PHE A 31 33.28 -33.57 -9.61
C PHE A 31 34.19 -32.33 -9.48
N SER A 32 34.35 -31.82 -8.26
CA SER A 32 35.59 -32.06 -7.48
C SER A 32 35.54 -31.39 -6.11
N LEU A 33 35.69 -32.25 -5.10
CA LEU A 33 35.96 -31.95 -3.71
C LEU A 33 37.47 -31.65 -3.58
N SER A 34 37.83 -30.44 -3.17
CA SER A 34 39.19 -30.13 -2.71
C SER A 34 39.13 -29.56 -1.30
N LEU A 35 39.47 -30.42 -0.35
CA LEU A 35 39.91 -30.05 0.99
C LEU A 35 41.25 -29.35 0.87
N ILE A 36 41.37 -28.14 1.42
CA ILE A 36 42.67 -27.59 1.80
C ILE A 36 42.54 -27.10 3.24
N VAL A 37 43.17 -27.88 4.12
CA VAL A 37 43.58 -27.51 5.47
C VAL A 37 44.65 -26.43 5.33
N GLY A 38 44.45 -25.30 6.02
CA GLY A 38 45.45 -24.27 6.22
C GLY A 38 45.26 -23.67 7.61
N CYS A 39 45.99 -24.20 8.59
CA CYS A 39 46.16 -23.60 9.90
C CYS A 39 47.22 -22.50 9.79
N ASP A 40 46.86 -21.27 10.13
CA ASP A 40 47.81 -20.22 10.48
C ASP A 40 47.43 -19.68 11.86
N ASP A 41 48.21 -20.11 12.85
CA ASP A 41 48.13 -19.65 14.23
C ASP A 41 48.60 -18.19 14.34
N LYS A 42 47.71 -17.28 14.72
CA LYS A 42 48.08 -15.98 15.28
C LYS A 42 47.68 -15.91 16.75
N PRO A 43 48.60 -15.53 17.66
CA PRO A 43 48.27 -15.36 19.08
C PRO A 43 47.22 -14.27 19.28
N THR A 44 46.16 -14.64 19.99
CA THR A 44 45.07 -13.75 20.40
C THR A 44 45.48 -12.96 21.63
N GLU A 45 45.46 -11.63 21.53
CA GLU A 45 45.54 -10.72 22.67
C GLU A 45 44.14 -10.64 23.34
N PRO A 46 44.03 -10.77 24.68
CA PRO A 46 42.73 -10.86 25.34
C PRO A 46 42.08 -9.47 25.47
N ALA A 47 40.95 -9.28 24.80
CA ALA A 47 40.07 -8.13 25.03
C ALA A 47 39.22 -8.35 26.30
N PRO A 48 39.01 -7.28 27.10
CA PRO A 48 38.48 -7.38 28.46
C PRO A 48 36.99 -7.72 28.56
N GLU A 49 36.67 -8.31 29.71
CA GLU A 49 35.41 -8.91 30.15
C GLU A 49 34.14 -8.07 29.93
N ALA A 50 33.08 -8.79 29.59
CA ALA A 50 31.72 -8.30 29.43
C ALA A 50 31.14 -7.76 30.75
N LYS A 51 30.62 -6.53 30.71
CA LYS A 51 29.65 -6.04 31.70
C LYS A 51 28.24 -6.49 31.28
N PRO A 52 27.40 -6.99 32.20
CA PRO A 52 26.04 -7.40 31.86
C PRO A 52 25.17 -6.15 31.72
N SER A 53 24.86 -5.74 30.49
CA SER A 53 23.80 -4.76 30.24
C SER A 53 22.52 -5.49 29.90
N ALA A 54 21.84 -5.96 30.94
CA ALA A 54 20.41 -6.21 30.85
C ALA A 54 19.73 -4.86 30.63
N THR A 55 19.15 -4.68 29.45
CA THR A 55 17.87 -3.98 29.32
C THR A 55 17.30 -4.38 27.96
N ALA A 56 16.24 -5.18 28.02
CA ALA A 56 15.28 -5.26 26.95
C ALA A 56 14.91 -3.82 26.57
N SER A 57 15.19 -3.44 25.32
CA SER A 57 14.63 -2.21 24.78
C SER A 57 13.14 -2.47 24.61
N ALA A 58 12.42 -2.11 25.67
CA ALA A 58 10.99 -2.04 25.71
C ALA A 58 10.51 -1.31 24.46
N ALA A 59 9.46 -1.85 23.84
CA ALA A 59 8.62 -1.13 22.92
C ALA A 59 8.50 0.32 23.39
N ALA A 60 8.90 1.26 22.54
CA ALA A 60 8.65 2.66 22.75
C ALA A 60 7.14 2.90 22.60
N SER A 61 6.38 2.48 23.61
CA SER A 61 5.10 3.06 23.97
C SER A 61 5.42 4.40 24.63
N GLY A 62 5.94 5.32 23.83
CA GLY A 62 6.23 6.69 24.22
C GLY A 62 4.92 7.47 24.23
N ALA A 63 4.36 7.60 25.43
CA ALA A 63 3.40 8.61 25.86
C ALA A 63 2.62 9.32 24.75
N SER A 64 1.37 8.90 24.54
CA SER A 64 0.33 9.79 24.03
C SER A 64 0.29 11.00 24.95
N ALA A 65 0.98 12.07 24.55
CA ALA A 65 0.59 13.40 24.96
C ALA A 65 -0.91 13.49 24.70
N LYS A 66 -1.68 13.82 25.73
CA LYS A 66 -3.09 14.18 25.58
C LYS A 66 -3.16 15.46 24.74
N VAL A 67 -2.91 15.35 23.44
CA VAL A 67 -3.47 16.26 22.45
C VAL A 67 -4.96 16.17 22.72
N GLY A 68 -5.60 17.28 23.07
CA GLY A 68 -7.03 17.28 23.30
C GLY A 68 -7.71 16.76 22.04
N ILE A 69 -8.16 15.50 22.07
CA ILE A 69 -8.81 14.80 20.95
C ILE A 69 -10.27 15.28 20.87
N ASN A 70 -10.47 16.59 20.88
CA ASN A 70 -11.76 17.19 20.55
C ASN A 70 -11.65 17.69 19.10
N GLY A 71 -11.59 16.74 18.18
CA GLY A 71 -11.67 17.03 16.75
C GLY A 71 -13.12 17.16 16.30
N ASN A 72 -13.36 18.01 15.31
CA ASN A 72 -14.62 18.13 14.60
C ASN A 72 -14.64 17.16 13.41
N ALA A 73 -15.47 16.12 13.47
CA ALA A 73 -15.50 15.06 12.46
C ALA A 73 -16.03 15.55 11.10
N GLU A 74 -17.00 16.47 11.10
CA GLU A 74 -17.54 17.08 9.89
C GLU A 74 -16.47 17.90 9.16
N HIS A 75 -15.70 18.69 9.92
CA HIS A 75 -14.55 19.41 9.38
C HIS A 75 -13.45 18.43 8.92
N GLY A 76 -13.19 17.36 9.67
CA GLY A 76 -12.28 16.29 9.28
C GLY A 76 -12.62 15.68 7.92
N LYS A 77 -13.90 15.40 7.66
CA LYS A 77 -14.37 14.94 6.35
C LYS A 77 -14.10 15.97 5.25
N ALA A 78 -14.34 17.25 5.52
CA ALA A 78 -14.06 18.32 4.57
C ALA A 78 -12.56 18.45 4.27
N LEU A 79 -11.70 18.34 5.29
CA LEU A 79 -10.25 18.34 5.15
C LEU A 79 -9.76 17.14 4.31
N MET A 80 -10.32 15.95 4.49
CA MET A 80 -9.97 14.81 3.65
C MET A 80 -10.25 15.04 2.16
N LYS A 81 -11.28 15.83 1.84
CA LYS A 81 -11.56 16.28 0.47
C LYS A 81 -10.56 17.35 0.02
N GLU A 82 -10.30 18.34 0.85
CA GLU A 82 -9.37 19.45 0.55
C GLU A 82 -7.95 18.97 0.27
N PHE A 83 -7.46 18.03 1.09
CA PHE A 83 -6.16 17.40 0.94
C PHE A 83 -6.17 16.22 -0.05
N GLU A 84 -7.29 15.98 -0.73
CA GLU A 84 -7.47 14.96 -1.76
C GLU A 84 -7.00 13.56 -1.31
N CYS A 85 -7.33 13.16 -0.07
CA CYS A 85 -6.92 11.86 0.47
C CYS A 85 -7.39 10.68 -0.41
N ASN A 86 -8.49 10.88 -1.15
CA ASN A 86 -9.09 9.93 -2.08
C ASN A 86 -8.34 9.76 -3.42
N ARG A 87 -7.20 10.44 -3.62
CA ARG A 87 -6.31 10.16 -4.76
C ARG A 87 -5.43 8.93 -4.53
N CYS A 88 -5.26 8.55 -3.26
CA CYS A 88 -4.46 7.40 -2.87
C CYS A 88 -5.29 6.36 -2.09
N HIS A 89 -6.18 6.80 -1.20
CA HIS A 89 -6.92 5.93 -0.30
C HIS A 89 -8.37 5.74 -0.73
N ASP A 90 -8.83 4.50 -0.66
CA ASP A 90 -10.26 4.17 -0.69
C ASP A 90 -10.91 4.44 0.68
N GLY A 91 -12.25 4.43 0.73
CA GLY A 91 -12.99 4.51 2.00
C GLY A 91 -12.92 5.87 2.70
N THR A 92 -12.53 6.94 2.02
CA THR A 92 -12.43 8.30 2.58
C THR A 92 -13.80 8.96 2.86
N GLY A 93 -14.89 8.37 2.36
CA GLY A 93 -16.24 8.96 2.36
C GLY A 93 -16.43 10.10 1.36
N GLN A 94 -15.48 10.28 0.44
CA GLN A 94 -15.63 11.07 -0.78
C GLN A 94 -15.88 10.13 -1.96
N GLU A 95 -16.48 10.66 -3.03
CA GLU A 95 -16.53 9.94 -4.31
C GLU A 95 -15.11 9.58 -4.77
N PRO A 96 -14.92 8.38 -5.37
CA PRO A 96 -13.64 8.02 -5.96
C PRO A 96 -13.21 9.05 -7.00
N MET A 97 -11.91 9.35 -7.03
CA MET A 97 -11.35 10.21 -8.07
C MET A 97 -11.43 9.52 -9.43
N ALA A 98 -11.52 10.32 -10.49
CA ALA A 98 -11.34 9.80 -11.85
C ALA A 98 -9.98 9.07 -11.94
N LEU A 99 -9.93 8.02 -12.77
CA LEU A 99 -8.79 7.09 -12.83
C LEU A 99 -7.47 7.83 -13.03
N GLU A 100 -7.42 8.81 -13.92
CA GLU A 100 -6.21 9.60 -14.20
C GLU A 100 -5.71 10.46 -13.03
N LYS A 101 -6.53 10.64 -12.00
CA LYS A 101 -6.19 11.34 -10.75
C LYS A 101 -5.99 10.41 -9.56
N HIS A 102 -6.34 9.13 -9.71
CA HIS A 102 -6.21 8.11 -8.66
C HIS A 102 -4.89 7.35 -8.84
N CYS A 103 -3.87 7.74 -8.08
CA CYS A 103 -2.51 7.23 -8.21
C CYS A 103 -2.45 5.70 -8.11
N ILE A 104 -3.10 5.10 -7.10
CA ILE A 104 -3.04 3.66 -6.86
C ILE A 104 -3.79 2.86 -7.93
N HIS A 105 -5.08 3.14 -8.18
CA HIS A 105 -5.88 2.40 -9.15
C HIS A 105 -5.35 2.55 -10.59
N CYS A 106 -4.90 3.74 -11.00
CA CYS A 106 -4.28 3.92 -12.32
C CYS A 106 -3.05 3.02 -12.48
N HIS A 107 -2.18 2.98 -11.47
CA HIS A 107 -0.98 2.15 -11.51
C HIS A 107 -1.31 0.66 -11.48
N GLN A 108 -2.31 0.24 -10.70
CA GLN A 108 -2.83 -1.13 -10.71
C GLN A 108 -3.38 -1.52 -12.09
N ASP A 109 -4.09 -0.63 -12.77
CA ASP A 109 -4.61 -0.88 -14.12
C ASP A 109 -3.48 -1.01 -15.16
N ILE A 110 -2.44 -0.18 -15.07
CA ILE A 110 -1.27 -0.29 -15.95
C ILE A 110 -0.54 -1.62 -15.70
N VAL A 111 -0.27 -1.96 -14.44
CA VAL A 111 0.47 -3.18 -14.07
C VAL A 111 -0.30 -4.45 -14.45
N SER A 112 -1.61 -4.47 -14.17
CA SER A 112 -2.49 -5.59 -14.54
C SER A 112 -2.82 -5.65 -16.03
N GLY A 113 -2.54 -4.59 -16.80
CA GLY A 113 -2.83 -4.52 -18.23
C GLY A 113 -4.29 -4.20 -18.57
N LYS A 114 -5.07 -3.72 -17.59
CA LYS A 114 -6.44 -3.24 -17.78
C LYS A 114 -6.52 -1.83 -18.33
N PHE A 115 -5.45 -1.04 -18.16
CA PHE A 115 -5.40 0.32 -18.66
C PHE A 115 -5.49 0.34 -20.19
N ASN A 116 -6.37 1.18 -20.74
CA ASN A 116 -6.62 1.28 -22.17
C ASN A 116 -5.44 1.96 -22.89
N ALA A 117 -4.44 1.16 -23.29
CA ALA A 117 -3.29 1.61 -24.07
C ALA A 117 -2.72 0.47 -24.93
N PRO A 118 -1.93 0.78 -25.98
CA PRO A 118 -1.21 -0.24 -26.73
C PRO A 118 -0.29 -1.08 -25.83
N ALA A 119 -0.18 -2.38 -26.11
CA ALA A 119 0.64 -3.30 -25.32
C ALA A 119 2.12 -2.86 -25.22
N THR A 120 2.65 -2.22 -26.27
CA THR A 120 4.01 -1.65 -26.30
C THR A 120 4.18 -0.52 -25.28
N SER A 121 3.17 0.34 -25.12
CA SER A 121 3.16 1.39 -24.11
C SER A 121 3.10 0.81 -22.71
N LEU A 122 2.22 -0.18 -22.47
CA LEU A 122 2.12 -0.85 -21.18
C LEU A 122 3.44 -1.51 -20.79
N ALA A 123 4.10 -2.23 -21.71
CA ALA A 123 5.40 -2.85 -21.47
C ALA A 123 6.47 -1.82 -21.06
N LYS A 124 6.45 -0.63 -21.66
CA LYS A 124 7.35 0.48 -21.30
C LYS A 124 7.03 1.08 -19.93
N TRP A 125 5.75 1.25 -19.59
CA TRP A 125 5.35 1.96 -18.37
C TRP A 125 5.43 1.09 -17.12
N LYS A 126 5.05 -0.19 -17.20
CA LYS A 126 5.01 -1.15 -16.09
C LYS A 126 6.18 -1.05 -15.10
N PRO A 127 7.46 -1.15 -15.52
CA PRO A 127 8.58 -1.10 -14.58
C PRO A 127 8.74 0.25 -13.87
N ASN A 128 8.13 1.33 -14.38
CA ASN A 128 8.21 2.67 -13.79
C ASN A 128 7.04 2.96 -12.83
N VAL A 129 6.01 2.12 -12.79
CA VAL A 129 4.78 2.38 -12.02
C VAL A 129 4.50 1.34 -10.94
N GLU A 130 5.24 0.23 -10.92
CA GLU A 130 5.04 -0.90 -10.00
C GLU A 130 5.23 -0.58 -8.51
N HIS A 131 5.78 0.59 -8.17
CA HIS A 131 6.02 0.98 -6.78
C HIS A 131 4.82 1.65 -6.08
N TYR A 132 3.76 2.03 -6.81
CA TYR A 132 2.57 2.70 -6.25
C TYR A 132 1.32 1.83 -6.40
N LEU A 133 1.34 0.64 -5.81
CA LEU A 133 0.26 -0.34 -5.97
C LEU A 133 -0.62 -0.51 -4.75
N ASP A 134 -0.26 0.10 -3.63
CA ASP A 134 -0.96 -0.16 -2.37
C ASP A 134 -1.01 1.06 -1.44
N ALA A 135 -2.21 1.31 -0.93
CA ALA A 135 -2.52 2.21 0.16
C ALA A 135 -3.71 1.62 0.94
N PRO A 136 -3.72 1.65 2.27
CA PRO A 136 -4.82 1.07 3.03
C PRO A 136 -6.12 1.83 2.78
N SER A 137 -7.21 1.09 2.59
CA SER A 137 -8.56 1.67 2.65
C SER A 137 -8.87 2.15 4.07
N PHE A 138 -9.60 3.25 4.18
CA PHE A 138 -10.16 3.73 5.45
C PHE A 138 -11.50 3.08 5.81
N GLU A 139 -12.00 2.13 5.02
CA GLU A 139 -13.18 1.35 5.40
C GLU A 139 -12.97 0.64 6.75
N GLY A 140 -13.91 0.88 7.67
CA GLY A 140 -13.83 0.36 9.03
C GLY A 140 -12.69 0.94 9.86
N SER A 141 -12.11 2.08 9.48
CA SER A 141 -11.03 2.76 10.22
C SER A 141 -11.36 2.95 11.70
N ALA A 142 -12.62 3.25 12.03
CA ALA A 142 -13.12 3.42 13.39
C ALA A 142 -12.90 2.19 14.30
N LYS A 143 -12.89 0.98 13.72
CA LYS A 143 -12.64 -0.27 14.44
C LYS A 143 -11.15 -0.64 14.48
N ARG A 144 -10.31 -0.01 13.65
CA ARG A 144 -8.90 -0.39 13.41
C ARG A 144 -7.89 0.53 14.07
N TYR A 145 -8.22 1.81 14.22
CA TYR A 145 -7.26 2.83 14.66
C TYR A 145 -7.72 3.55 15.93
N ARG A 146 -6.75 3.88 16.78
CA ARG A 146 -6.94 4.79 17.91
C ARG A 146 -6.71 6.23 17.46
N ALA A 147 -7.46 7.18 17.99
CA ALA A 147 -7.37 8.57 17.58
C ALA A 147 -5.97 9.15 17.86
N GLU A 148 -5.35 8.82 18.99
CA GLU A 148 -4.01 9.31 19.33
C GLU A 148 -2.95 8.77 18.37
N TRP A 149 -3.13 7.53 17.88
CA TRP A 149 -2.24 6.96 16.89
C TRP A 149 -2.36 7.69 15.55
N LEU A 150 -3.59 7.99 15.11
CA LEU A 150 -3.81 8.77 13.88
C LEU A 150 -3.25 10.19 13.99
N VAL A 151 -3.44 10.86 15.12
CA VAL A 151 -2.85 12.18 15.36
C VAL A 151 -1.33 12.14 15.24
N SER A 152 -0.69 11.14 15.87
CA SER A 152 0.77 10.97 15.78
C SER A 152 1.22 10.69 14.35
N PHE A 153 0.54 9.79 13.64
CA PHE A 153 0.92 9.39 12.29
C PHE A 153 0.72 10.52 11.27
N LEU A 154 -0.41 11.23 11.32
CA LEU A 154 -0.71 12.32 10.39
C LEU A 154 0.21 13.53 10.58
N SER A 155 0.70 13.76 11.81
CA SER A 155 1.67 14.82 12.09
C SER A 155 3.05 14.51 11.50
N GLU A 156 3.44 13.23 11.50
CA GLU A 156 4.72 12.79 10.94
C GLU A 156 4.58 11.42 10.27
N PRO A 157 4.09 11.38 9.02
CA PRO A 157 3.97 10.14 8.29
C PRO A 157 5.35 9.50 8.06
N HIS A 158 5.46 8.22 8.39
CA HIS A 158 6.67 7.44 8.26
C HIS A 158 6.33 6.04 7.72
N ASP A 159 7.35 5.33 7.26
CA ASP A 159 7.16 3.98 6.75
C ASP A 159 6.78 3.03 7.90
N LEU A 160 5.65 2.33 7.72
CA LEU A 160 5.14 1.33 8.65
C LEU A 160 5.44 -0.10 8.18
N ARG A 161 5.93 -0.28 6.94
CA ARG A 161 6.10 -1.58 6.31
C ARG A 161 7.46 -1.66 5.60
N PRO A 162 8.41 -2.43 6.16
CA PRO A 162 9.67 -2.70 5.47
C PRO A 162 9.40 -3.22 4.05
N GLY A 163 9.85 -2.48 3.04
CA GLY A 163 9.70 -2.86 1.62
C GLY A 163 8.65 -2.10 0.83
N LEU A 164 7.86 -1.21 1.44
CA LEU A 164 7.04 -0.26 0.68
C LEU A 164 7.85 1.01 0.41
N VAL A 165 8.33 1.18 -0.83
CA VAL A 165 9.15 2.34 -1.22
C VAL A 165 8.39 3.66 -1.05
N GLN A 166 7.06 3.63 -1.17
CA GLN A 166 6.21 4.81 -1.16
C GLN A 166 5.56 4.99 0.21
N SER A 167 5.67 6.20 0.76
CA SER A 167 5.04 6.59 2.01
C SER A 167 3.95 7.64 1.78
N MET A 168 3.08 7.80 2.77
CA MET A 168 2.11 8.89 2.77
C MET A 168 2.87 10.24 2.74
N PRO A 169 2.48 11.19 1.87
CA PRO A 169 3.17 12.46 1.78
C PRO A 169 3.05 13.26 3.08
N ARG A 170 4.08 14.05 3.38
CA ARG A 170 4.01 15.04 4.47
C ARG A 170 3.12 16.20 4.03
N LEU A 171 1.97 16.31 4.69
CA LEU A 171 1.01 17.38 4.45
C LEU A 171 1.27 18.55 5.40
N LYS A 172 1.02 19.78 4.96
CA LYS A 172 1.04 20.97 5.82
C LYS A 172 -0.27 21.08 6.59
N LEU A 173 -0.46 20.17 7.55
CA LEU A 173 -1.63 20.16 8.42
C LEU A 173 -1.34 20.90 9.72
N GLU A 174 -2.25 21.78 10.11
CA GLU A 174 -2.26 22.39 11.43
C GLU A 174 -2.68 21.35 12.48
N LYS A 175 -2.26 21.55 13.74
CA LYS A 175 -2.56 20.61 14.84
C LYS A 175 -4.06 20.31 14.97
N GLN A 176 -4.91 21.31 14.79
CA GLN A 176 -6.37 21.12 14.85
C GLN A 176 -6.89 20.32 13.64
N GLN A 177 -6.37 20.57 12.44
CA GLN A 177 -6.76 19.80 11.25
C GLN A 177 -6.40 18.32 11.40
N VAL A 178 -5.25 18.02 12.00
CA VAL A 178 -4.86 16.64 12.35
C VAL A 178 -5.88 16.00 13.31
N ALA A 179 -6.28 16.71 14.37
CA ALA A 179 -7.28 16.23 15.33
C ALA A 179 -8.66 16.00 14.68
N ASP A 180 -9.07 16.89 13.79
CA ASP A 180 -10.35 16.82 13.08
C ASP A 180 -10.40 15.62 12.12
N ILE A 181 -9.34 15.40 11.32
CA ILE A 181 -9.21 14.21 10.45
C ILE A 181 -9.20 12.93 11.29
N ALA A 182 -8.46 12.91 12.41
CA ALA A 182 -8.43 11.76 13.30
C ALA A 182 -9.83 11.45 13.88
N ALA A 183 -10.56 12.48 14.32
CA ALA A 183 -11.92 12.32 14.84
C ALA A 183 -12.88 11.76 13.79
N TYR A 184 -12.79 12.22 12.53
CA TYR A 184 -13.58 11.68 11.43
C TYR A 184 -13.27 10.18 11.19
N LEU A 185 -11.99 9.83 11.11
CA LEU A 185 -11.57 8.45 10.86
C LEU A 185 -11.88 7.49 12.02
N THR A 186 -12.00 7.98 13.27
CA THR A 186 -12.32 7.13 14.42
C THR A 186 -13.79 7.08 14.79
N HIS A 187 -14.60 8.06 14.38
CA HIS A 187 -16.05 8.04 14.64
C HIS A 187 -16.87 7.48 13.47
N GLY A 188 -16.19 7.19 12.35
CA GLY A 188 -16.78 6.66 11.13
C GLY A 188 -17.47 7.76 10.33
N ALA A 189 -17.52 7.59 9.01
CA ALA A 189 -18.41 8.38 8.19
C ALA A 189 -19.85 8.03 8.61
N LYS A 190 -20.54 8.95 9.30
CA LYS A 190 -22.00 8.85 9.38
C LYS A 190 -22.51 9.01 7.96
N ASN A 191 -22.99 7.92 7.37
CA ASN A 191 -23.75 7.99 6.13
C ASN A 191 -24.92 8.97 6.36
N GLU A 192 -25.25 9.78 5.36
CA GLU A 192 -26.31 10.81 5.48
C GLU A 192 -27.69 10.22 5.84
N SER A 193 -27.82 8.90 5.83
CA SER A 193 -28.97 8.11 6.29
C SER A 193 -28.99 7.79 7.80
N GLY A 194 -28.04 8.26 8.61
CA GLY A 194 -28.05 8.11 10.07
C GLY A 194 -28.06 6.67 10.58
N LYS A 195 -27.65 5.70 9.75
CA LYS A 195 -27.59 4.28 10.11
C LYS A 195 -26.14 3.88 10.30
N ASP A 196 -25.81 3.47 11.52
CA ASP A 196 -24.49 2.93 11.85
C ASP A 196 -24.17 1.73 10.94
N PRO A 197 -22.97 1.67 10.33
CA PRO A 197 -22.55 0.48 9.59
C PRO A 197 -22.28 -0.65 10.60
N LEU A 198 -23.05 -1.74 10.48
CA LEU A 198 -22.87 -2.99 11.22
C LEU A 198 -21.45 -3.55 11.01
#